data_AF-K1YIB7-F1
#
_entry.id   AF-K1YIB7-F1
#
_cell.length_a   1.000
_cell.length_b   1.000
_cell.length_c   1.000
_cell.angle_alpha   90.00
_cell.angle_beta   90.00
_cell.angle_gamma   90.00
#
_symmetry.space_group_name_H-M   'P 1'
#
loop_
_entity.id
_entity.type
_entity.pdbx_description
1 polymer ?
#
loop_
_entity_poly.entity_id
_entity_poly.type
_entity_poly.pdbx_seq_one_letter_code
_entity_poly.pdbx_strand_id
1 'polypeptide(L)'
;MDRNRAEAFCCSAGGGRIMAEEKIGERINIKRVQMAVATGAETLLSNCPFCLTMFEDGVKGAGVEESLRPKDIAEILAERIH
;
A
#
# COMPACT_ATOMS: atom_id res chain seq x y z
N MET A 1 6.73 -3.00 -10.02
CA MET A 1 6.71 -4.09 -9.02
C MET A 1 6.87 -5.39 -9.78
N ASP A 2 7.58 -6.37 -9.23
CA ASP A 2 7.82 -7.66 -9.91
C ASP A 2 6.50 -8.36 -10.28
N ARG A 3 5.65 -8.64 -9.29
CA ARG A 3 4.27 -9.10 -9.52
C ARG A 3 3.33 -7.93 -9.79
N ASN A 4 2.82 -7.83 -11.01
CA ASN A 4 1.92 -6.76 -11.46
C ASN A 4 0.88 -7.28 -12.46
N ARG A 5 -0.08 -6.41 -12.86
CA ARG A 5 -1.18 -6.76 -13.79
C ARG A 5 -1.95 -7.99 -13.31
N ALA A 6 -1.98 -9.08 -14.09
CA ALA A 6 -2.70 -10.31 -13.76
C ALA A 6 -2.15 -11.02 -12.51
N GLU A 7 -0.92 -10.73 -12.11
CA GLU A 7 -0.28 -11.31 -10.92
C GLU A 7 -0.38 -10.42 -9.68
N ALA A 8 -1.02 -9.25 -9.81
CA ALA A 8 -1.24 -8.35 -8.69
C ALA A 8 -2.22 -8.98 -7.67
N PHE A 9 -2.03 -8.66 -6.40
CA PHE A 9 -2.84 -9.20 -5.30
C PHE A 9 -3.33 -8.11 -4.35
N CYS A 10 -4.36 -8.39 -3.56
CA CYS A 10 -5.06 -7.42 -2.70
C CYS A 10 -4.16 -6.81 -1.59
N CYS A 11 -4.57 -5.68 -0.99
CA CYS A 11 -3.99 -5.13 0.25
C CYS A 11 -4.37 -5.91 1.51
N SER A 12 -5.28 -6.91 1.39
CA SER A 12 -5.79 -7.78 2.44
C SER A 12 -6.78 -7.16 3.45
N ALA A 13 -7.28 -5.93 3.24
CA ALA A 13 -8.33 -5.37 4.11
C ALA A 13 -9.76 -5.81 3.78
N GLY A 14 -10.03 -6.16 2.51
CA GLY A 14 -11.37 -6.49 2.03
C GLY A 14 -12.00 -7.70 2.74
N GLY A 15 -13.34 -7.78 2.73
CA GLY A 15 -14.06 -8.91 3.34
C GLY A 15 -13.97 -8.95 4.88
N GLY A 16 -13.78 -7.81 5.53
CA GLY A 16 -13.65 -7.72 7.00
C GLY A 16 -12.27 -8.09 7.54
N ARG A 17 -11.33 -8.46 6.66
CA ARG A 17 -9.99 -8.93 7.03
C ARG A 17 -9.10 -7.85 7.64
N ILE A 18 -9.45 -6.57 7.49
CA ILE A 18 -8.80 -5.47 8.23
C ILE A 18 -8.88 -5.63 9.76
N MET A 19 -9.92 -6.32 10.26
CA MET A 19 -10.09 -6.61 11.70
C MET A 19 -9.51 -7.97 12.10
N ALA A 20 -9.04 -8.76 11.14
CA ALA A 20 -8.47 -10.07 11.41
C ALA A 20 -7.00 -9.94 11.81
N GLU A 21 -6.59 -10.66 12.85
CA GLU A 21 -5.18 -10.82 13.17
C GLU A 21 -4.54 -11.87 12.26
N GLU A 22 -3.63 -11.44 11.40
CA GLU A 22 -2.90 -12.36 10.53
C GLU A 22 -1.64 -12.88 11.21
N LYS A 23 -1.60 -14.19 11.46
CA LYS A 23 -0.52 -14.85 12.22
C LYS A 23 0.36 -15.77 11.35
N ILE A 24 0.01 -15.91 10.08
CA ILE A 24 0.67 -16.83 9.16
C ILE A 24 1.48 -16.03 8.15
N GLY A 25 2.78 -16.31 8.09
CA GLY A 25 3.69 -15.70 7.14
C GLY A 25 3.85 -14.19 7.35
N GLU A 26 4.09 -13.49 6.24
CA GLU A 26 4.23 -12.04 6.23
C GLU A 26 2.88 -11.38 5.92
N ARG A 27 2.57 -10.27 6.63
CA ARG A 27 1.36 -9.50 6.35
C ARG A 27 1.41 -8.96 4.91
N ILE A 28 0.34 -9.19 4.16
CA ILE A 28 0.26 -8.90 2.72
C ILE A 28 0.51 -7.42 2.41
N ASN A 29 0.08 -6.51 3.28
CA ASN A 29 0.33 -5.08 3.10
C ASN A 29 1.82 -4.71 3.19
N ILE A 30 2.56 -5.30 4.13
CA ILE A 30 4.02 -5.14 4.24
C ILE A 30 4.69 -5.66 2.96
N LYS A 31 4.28 -6.84 2.48
CA LYS A 31 4.83 -7.40 1.23
C LYS A 31 4.60 -6.48 0.03
N ARG A 32 3.40 -5.91 -0.10
CA ARG A 32 3.08 -4.96 -1.17
C ARG A 32 3.91 -3.69 -1.10
N VAL A 33 4.16 -3.18 0.11
CA VAL A 33 5.01 -1.99 0.33
C VAL A 33 6.46 -2.27 -0.06
N GLN A 34 7.04 -3.39 0.36
CA GLN A 34 8.40 -3.77 -0.06
C GLN A 34 8.53 -3.89 -1.58
N MET A 35 7.51 -4.44 -2.24
CA MET A 35 7.48 -4.51 -3.71
C MET A 35 7.43 -3.13 -4.36
N ALA A 36 6.77 -2.15 -3.72
CA ALA A 36 6.76 -0.77 -4.19
C ALA A 36 8.13 -0.11 -4.01
N VAL A 37 8.73 -0.23 -2.82
CA VAL A 37 10.08 0.30 -2.52
C VAL A 37 11.12 -0.26 -3.49
N ALA A 38 11.05 -1.55 -3.82
CA ALA A 38 11.97 -2.19 -4.77
C ALA A 38 11.92 -1.60 -6.20
N THR A 39 10.90 -0.81 -6.53
CA THR A 39 10.83 -0.09 -7.82
C THR A 39 11.54 1.27 -7.80
N GLY A 40 11.94 1.77 -6.63
CA GLY A 40 12.43 3.14 -6.46
C GLY A 40 11.32 4.20 -6.50
N ALA A 41 10.05 3.79 -6.44
CA ALA A 41 8.94 4.72 -6.36
C ALA A 41 8.87 5.38 -4.97
N GLU A 42 8.63 6.69 -4.94
CA GLU A 42 8.48 7.47 -3.70
C GLU A 42 7.02 7.62 -3.28
N THR A 43 6.08 7.34 -4.20
CA THR A 43 4.63 7.46 -3.97
C THR A 43 3.92 6.15 -4.30
N LEU A 44 3.05 5.71 -3.39
CA LEU A 44 2.17 4.56 -3.57
C LEU A 44 0.72 5.03 -3.67
N LEU A 45 0.17 5.03 -4.88
CA LEU A 45 -1.17 5.53 -5.15
C LEU A 45 -2.26 4.49 -4.91
N SER A 46 -3.40 4.92 -4.38
CA SER A 46 -4.64 4.14 -4.34
C SER A 46 -5.85 5.06 -4.46
N ASN A 47 -7.00 4.54 -4.88
CA ASN A 47 -8.30 5.22 -4.81
C ASN A 47 -9.26 4.54 -3.80
N CYS A 48 -8.75 3.60 -3.02
CA CYS A 48 -9.49 2.81 -2.05
C CYS A 48 -9.02 3.17 -0.63
N PRO A 49 -9.91 3.68 0.24
CA PRO A 49 -9.57 4.04 1.62
C PRO A 49 -8.99 2.87 2.42
N PHE A 50 -9.51 1.65 2.23
CA PHE A 50 -8.98 0.46 2.89
C PHE A 50 -7.55 0.13 2.46
N CYS A 51 -7.24 0.28 1.17
CA CYS A 51 -5.86 0.13 0.70
C CYS A 51 -4.94 1.18 1.31
N LEU A 52 -5.39 2.44 1.43
CA LEU A 52 -4.59 3.51 2.05
C LEU A 52 -4.27 3.19 3.50
N THR A 53 -5.27 2.83 4.32
CA THR A 53 -5.04 2.41 5.71
C THR A 53 -4.05 1.23 5.79
N MET A 54 -4.20 0.23 4.93
CA MET A 54 -3.29 -0.92 4.92
C MET A 54 -1.89 -0.56 4.42
N PHE A 55 -1.76 0.35 3.45
CA PHE A 55 -0.46 0.79 2.96
C PHE A 55 0.26 1.68 3.96
N GLU A 56 -0.44 2.55 4.69
CA GLU A 56 0.13 3.31 5.80
C GLU A 56 0.64 2.39 6.91
N ASP A 57 -0.16 1.41 7.33
CA ASP A 57 0.26 0.38 8.27
C ASP A 57 1.42 -0.46 7.73
N GLY A 58 1.41 -0.78 6.44
CA GLY A 58 2.46 -1.55 5.78
C GLY A 58 3.78 -0.79 5.68
N VAL A 59 3.73 0.53 5.42
CA VAL A 59 4.88 1.44 5.37
C VAL A 59 5.54 1.54 6.74
N LYS A 60 4.74 1.73 7.79
CA LYS A 60 5.22 1.70 9.18
C LYS A 60 5.79 0.34 9.56
N GLY A 61 5.09 -0.74 9.22
CA GLY A 61 5.53 -2.12 9.50
C GLY A 61 6.82 -2.52 8.77
N ALA A 62 7.11 -1.90 7.62
CA ALA A 62 8.35 -2.10 6.87
C ALA A 62 9.48 -1.13 7.25
N GLY A 63 9.21 -0.08 8.05
CA GLY A 63 10.21 0.92 8.43
C GLY A 63 10.69 1.78 7.27
N VAL A 64 9.79 2.13 6.34
CA VAL A 64 10.11 2.82 5.08
C VAL A 64 9.38 4.17 4.92
N GLU A 65 8.89 4.74 6.03
CA GLU A 65 8.13 6.00 6.09
C GLU A 65 8.79 7.16 5.33
N GLU A 66 10.12 7.23 5.39
CA GLU A 66 10.91 8.29 4.77
C GLU A 66 11.10 8.12 3.25
N SER A 67 10.80 6.93 2.71
CA SER A 67 11.09 6.57 1.32
C SER A 67 9.85 6.31 0.46
N LEU A 68 8.71 5.98 1.07
CA LEU A 68 7.48 5.67 0.35
C LEU A 68 6.26 6.26 1.04
N ARG A 69 5.53 7.13 0.33
CA ARG A 69 4.33 7.79 0.85
C ARG A 69 3.07 7.26 0.16
N PRO A 70 2.14 6.62 0.89
CA PRO A 70 0.80 6.34 0.37
C PRO A 70 0.04 7.64 0.10
N LYS A 71 -0.69 7.73 -1.01
CA LYS A 71 -1.56 8.86 -1.35
C LYS A 71 -2.83 8.42 -2.06
N ASP A 72 -3.93 9.12 -1.79
CA ASP A 72 -5.15 9.01 -2.59
C ASP A 72 -4.98 9.70 -3.95
N ILE A 73 -5.64 9.17 -4.98
CA ILE A 73 -5.66 9.81 -6.30
C ILE A 73 -6.23 11.24 -6.27
N ALA A 74 -7.19 11.53 -5.39
CA ALA A 74 -7.76 12.86 -5.23
C ALA A 74 -6.75 13.86 -4.67
N GLU A 75 -5.80 13.44 -3.81
CA GLU A 75 -4.73 14.30 -3.31
C GLU A 75 -3.81 14.74 -4.46
N ILE A 76 -3.44 13.79 -5.33
CA ILE A 76 -2.62 14.09 -6.52
C ILE A 76 -3.35 15.04 -7.46
N LEU A 77 -4.66 14.85 -7.66
CA LEU A 77 -5.45 15.75 -8.48
C LEU A 77 -5.49 17.16 -7.88
N ALA A 78 -5.77 17.26 -6.57
CA ALA A 78 -5.82 18.53 -5.85
C ALA A 78 -4.49 19.31 -5.95
N GLU A 79 -3.34 18.64 -5.83
CA GLU A 79 -2.01 19.23 -5.99
C GLU A 79 -1.72 19.79 -7.40
N ARG A 80 -2.53 19.46 -8.41
CA ARG A 80 -2.32 19.84 -9.82
C ARG A 80 -3.32 20.86 -10.34
N ILE A 81 -4.41 21.11 -9.61
CA ILE A 81 -5.45 22.08 -9.99
C ILE A 81 -5.34 23.40 -9.23
N HIS A 82 -4.32 23.52 -8.37
CA HIS A 82 -3.90 24.74 -7.69
C HIS A 82 -2.55 25.20 -8.25
#